data_AF-A0A9Q3KWF8-F1
#
_entry.id   AF-A0A9Q3KWF8-F1
#
_cell.length_a   1.000
_cell.length_b   1.000
_cell.length_c   1.000
_cell.angle_alpha   90.00
_cell.angle_beta   90.00
_cell.angle_gamma   90.00
#
_symmetry.space_group_name_H-M   'P 1'
#
loop_
_entity.id
_entity.type
_entity.pdbx_description
1 polymer ?
#
loop_
_entity_poly.entity_id
_entity_poly.type
_entity_poly.pdbx_seq_one_letter_code
_entity_poly.pdbx_strand_id
1 'polypeptide(L)'
;MLQEDYAIPDELITAILHSLFEKSEKRSYYGIRQTNGKSTWSWWKQEIITQWANDAWRYKIENAFENSFFDPDKDKPLTWFLKQVERLSALYPEMSQKWYK
;
A
#
# COMPACT_ATOMS: atom_id res chain seq x y z
N MET A 1 -6.80 9.80 -13.97
CA MET A 1 -6.00 8.61 -13.55
C MET A 1 -5.45 7.93 -14.80
N LEU A 2 -4.27 7.29 -14.77
CA LEU A 2 -3.54 6.71 -15.93
C LEU A 2 -4.36 6.14 -17.11
N GLN A 3 -5.47 5.44 -16.85
CA GLN A 3 -6.37 4.93 -17.89
C GLN A 3 -7.14 6.02 -18.65
N GLU A 4 -7.63 7.03 -17.94
CA GLU A 4 -8.38 8.17 -18.47
C GLU A 4 -7.46 9.21 -19.11
N ASP A 5 -6.26 9.40 -18.55
CA ASP A 5 -5.32 10.42 -19.02
C ASP A 5 -4.48 9.97 -20.22
N TYR A 6 -4.28 8.65 -20.38
CA TYR A 6 -3.35 8.10 -21.39
C TYR A 6 -3.93 6.93 -22.21
N ALA A 7 -5.22 6.60 -22.05
CA ALA A 7 -5.89 5.50 -22.77
C ALA A 7 -5.12 4.15 -22.73
N ILE A 8 -4.43 3.89 -21.61
CA ILE A 8 -3.56 2.71 -21.49
C ILE A 8 -4.43 1.44 -21.38
N PRO A 9 -4.18 0.42 -22.22
CA PRO A 9 -4.85 -0.88 -22.12
C PRO A 9 -4.66 -1.57 -20.77
N ASP A 10 -5.67 -2.31 -20.32
CA ASP A 10 -5.65 -3.05 -19.06
C ASP A 10 -4.47 -4.04 -18.99
N GLU A 11 -4.06 -4.65 -20.11
CA GLU A 11 -2.91 -5.55 -20.12
C GLU A 11 -1.60 -4.83 -19.79
N LEU A 12 -1.45 -3.58 -20.23
CA LEU A 12 -0.27 -2.78 -19.95
C LEU A 12 -0.28 -2.29 -18.50
N ILE A 13 -1.42 -1.80 -18.01
CA ILE A 13 -1.58 -1.39 -16.61
C ILE A 13 -1.25 -2.56 -15.68
N THR A 14 -1.84 -3.73 -15.92
CA THR A 14 -1.60 -4.92 -15.10
C THR A 14 -0.20 -5.47 -15.26
N ALA A 15 0.44 -5.32 -16.43
CA ALA A 15 1.84 -5.68 -16.63
C ALA A 15 2.79 -4.80 -15.82
N ILE A 16 2.55 -3.49 -15.70
CA ILE A 16 3.42 -2.59 -14.92
C ILE A 16 3.07 -2.58 -13.43
N LEU A 17 1.85 -2.96 -13.04
CA LEU A 17 1.38 -2.90 -11.65
C LEU A 17 2.32 -3.58 -10.65
N HIS A 18 2.96 -4.69 -11.03
CA HIS A 18 3.94 -5.40 -10.20
C HIS A 18 5.18 -4.57 -9.82
N SER A 19 5.52 -3.54 -10.61
CA SER A 19 6.68 -2.68 -10.34
C SER A 19 6.38 -1.62 -9.28
N LEU A 20 5.09 -1.38 -8.99
CA LEU A 20 4.65 -0.45 -7.95
C LEU A 20 4.64 -1.08 -6.55
N PHE A 21 4.71 -2.42 -6.47
CA PHE A 21 4.73 -3.14 -5.21
C PHE A 21 6.15 -3.52 -4.79
N GLU A 22 6.40 -3.45 -3.48
CA GLU A 22 7.63 -3.93 -2.88
C GLU A 22 7.39 -5.22 -2.07
N LYS A 23 8.47 -5.92 -1.73
CA LYS A 23 8.53 -6.99 -0.71
C LYS A 23 7.29 -7.91 -0.67
N SER A 24 6.52 -7.85 0.41
CA SER A 24 5.38 -8.72 0.73
C SER A 24 4.18 -8.47 -0.19
N GLU A 25 3.97 -7.23 -0.57
CA GLU A 25 2.91 -6.74 -1.43
C GLU A 25 3.12 -7.29 -2.84
N LYS A 26 4.37 -7.28 -3.31
CA LYS A 26 4.75 -7.86 -4.60
C LYS A 26 4.52 -9.38 -4.62
N ARG A 27 4.81 -10.08 -3.52
CA ARG A 27 4.51 -11.51 -3.39
C ARG A 27 2.99 -11.77 -3.41
N SER A 28 2.20 -10.96 -2.70
CA SER A 28 0.73 -11.06 -2.71
C SER A 28 0.19 -10.89 -4.13
N TYR A 29 0.64 -9.84 -4.83
CA TYR A 29 0.28 -9.57 -6.22
C TYR A 29 0.50 -10.78 -7.14
N TYR A 30 1.69 -11.41 -7.09
CA TYR A 30 1.96 -12.58 -7.92
C TYR A 30 1.07 -13.78 -7.55
N GLY A 31 0.79 -13.98 -6.26
CA GLY A 31 -0.12 -15.04 -5.81
C GLY A 31 -1.53 -14.88 -6.39
N ILE A 32 -2.10 -13.68 -6.26
CA ILE A 32 -3.43 -13.35 -6.80
C ILE A 32 -3.45 -13.54 -8.32
N ARG A 33 -2.39 -13.06 -9.02
CA ARG A 33 -2.28 -13.16 -10.48
C ARG A 33 -2.16 -14.60 -10.96
N GLN A 34 -1.48 -15.46 -10.22
CA GLN A 34 -1.39 -16.89 -10.55
C GLN A 34 -2.75 -17.58 -10.41
N THR A 35 -3.51 -17.26 -9.36
CA THR A 35 -4.82 -17.88 -9.09
C THR A 35 -5.91 -17.38 -10.04
N ASN A 36 -5.94 -16.07 -10.35
CA ASN A 36 -7.05 -15.43 -11.06
C ASN A 36 -6.76 -15.13 -12.54
N GLY A 37 -5.52 -15.36 -13.01
CA GLY A 37 -5.13 -15.18 -14.40
C GLY A 37 -5.05 -13.70 -14.84
N LYS A 38 -5.45 -13.42 -16.09
CA LYS A 38 -5.51 -12.05 -16.63
C LYS A 38 -6.87 -11.44 -16.25
N SER A 39 -6.85 -10.38 -15.45
CA SER A 39 -8.04 -9.66 -15.00
C SER A 39 -7.98 -8.20 -15.42
N THR A 40 -9.13 -7.55 -15.53
CA THR A 40 -9.23 -6.12 -15.91
C THR A 40 -8.65 -5.21 -14.84
N TRP A 41 -8.31 -3.97 -15.22
CA TRP A 41 -7.83 -2.96 -14.27
C TRP A 41 -8.90 -2.62 -13.22
N SER A 42 -10.17 -2.61 -13.61
CA SER A 42 -11.28 -2.41 -12.68
C SER A 42 -11.32 -3.48 -11.58
N TRP A 43 -11.12 -4.74 -11.95
CA TRP A 43 -11.05 -5.85 -11.01
C TRP A 43 -9.85 -5.70 -10.07
N TRP A 44 -8.66 -5.38 -10.60
CA TRP A 44 -7.46 -5.16 -9.79
C TRP A 44 -7.61 -3.99 -8.81
N LYS A 45 -8.30 -2.91 -9.19
CA LYS A 45 -8.63 -1.82 -8.26
C LYS A 45 -9.44 -2.31 -7.08
N GLN A 46 -10.47 -3.12 -7.32
CA GLN A 46 -11.27 -3.70 -6.24
C GLN A 46 -10.43 -4.63 -5.36
N GLU A 47 -9.62 -5.50 -5.95
CA GLU A 47 -8.77 -6.41 -5.17
C GLU A 47 -7.75 -5.67 -4.30
N ILE A 48 -7.12 -4.60 -4.82
CA ILE A 48 -6.22 -3.73 -4.05
C ILE A 48 -6.96 -3.11 -2.85
N ILE A 49 -8.17 -2.60 -3.06
CA ILE A 49 -9.00 -2.02 -1.99
C ILE A 49 -9.36 -3.10 -0.97
N THR A 50 -9.77 -4.28 -1.43
CA THR A 50 -10.10 -5.41 -0.57
C THR A 50 -8.92 -5.89 0.25
N GLN A 51 -7.67 -5.77 -0.20
CA GLN A 51 -6.51 -6.21 0.56
C GLN A 51 -5.90 -5.15 1.47
N TRP A 52 -5.87 -3.89 1.00
CA TRP A 52 -5.08 -2.83 1.61
C TRP A 52 -5.86 -1.56 1.95
N ALA A 53 -7.18 -1.57 1.81
CA ALA A 53 -8.03 -0.44 2.18
C ALA A 53 -9.38 -0.89 2.79
N ASN A 54 -9.40 -2.07 3.41
CA ASN A 54 -10.55 -2.56 4.17
C ASN A 54 -10.40 -2.29 5.68
N ASP A 55 -11.49 -2.42 6.44
CA ASP A 55 -11.50 -2.14 7.89
C ASP A 55 -10.55 -3.05 8.69
N ALA A 56 -10.40 -4.31 8.29
CA ALA A 56 -9.48 -5.24 8.96
C ALA A 56 -8.01 -4.84 8.77
N TRP A 57 -7.65 -4.37 7.58
CA TRP A 57 -6.34 -3.82 7.28
C TRP A 57 -6.12 -2.53 8.06
N ARG A 58 -7.12 -1.63 8.08
CA ARG A 58 -7.06 -0.39 8.85
C ARG A 58 -6.80 -0.66 10.33
N TYR A 59 -7.60 -1.52 10.94
CA TYR A 59 -7.45 -1.94 12.33
C TYR A 59 -6.08 -2.57 12.61
N LYS A 60 -5.55 -3.35 11.68
CA LYS A 60 -4.19 -3.91 11.78
C LYS A 60 -3.12 -2.82 11.81
N ILE A 61 -3.22 -1.80 10.96
CA ILE A 61 -2.26 -0.69 10.93
C ILE A 61 -2.39 0.19 12.17
N GLU A 62 -3.62 0.50 12.61
CA GLU A 62 -3.91 1.24 13.86
C GLU A 62 -3.28 0.53 15.06
N ASN A 63 -3.58 -0.75 15.27
CA ASN A 63 -2.94 -1.54 16.32
C ASN A 63 -1.41 -1.58 16.20
N ALA A 64 -0.88 -1.71 14.98
CA ALA A 64 0.56 -1.75 14.78
C ALA A 64 1.22 -0.41 15.10
N PHE A 65 0.51 0.71 14.97
CA PHE A 65 0.95 2.04 15.39
C PHE A 65 0.84 2.20 16.91
N GLU A 66 -0.33 1.93 17.50
CA GLU A 66 -0.60 2.09 18.93
C GLU A 66 0.34 1.26 19.82
N ASN A 67 0.66 0.04 19.39
CA ASN A 67 1.54 -0.86 20.14
C ASN A 67 3.03 -0.69 19.79
N SER A 68 3.37 0.26 18.91
CA SER A 68 4.75 0.52 18.53
C SER A 68 5.37 1.50 19.51
N PHE A 69 6.03 1.00 20.54
CA PHE A 69 6.86 1.80 21.44
C PHE A 69 8.30 1.85 20.94
N PHE A 70 8.99 2.97 21.16
CA PHE A 70 10.41 3.10 20.83
C PHE A 70 11.25 2.43 21.92
N ASP A 71 12.11 1.51 21.53
CA ASP A 71 13.08 0.85 22.42
C ASP A 71 14.51 1.34 22.09
N PRO A 72 15.15 2.11 22.98
CA PRO A 72 16.47 2.70 22.71
C PRO A 72 17.58 1.66 22.50
N ASP A 73 17.41 0.44 23.00
CA ASP A 73 18.41 -0.64 22.88
C ASP A 73 18.24 -1.42 21.56
N LYS A 74 17.06 -1.37 20.94
CA LYS A 74 16.72 -2.16 19.73
C LYS A 74 16.47 -1.32 18.49
N ASP A 75 15.94 -0.12 18.65
CA ASP A 75 15.44 0.70 17.55
C ASP A 75 16.43 1.80 17.15
N LYS A 76 16.54 2.02 15.83
CA LYS A 76 17.18 3.22 15.29
C LYS A 76 16.15 4.34 15.24
N PRO A 77 16.38 5.52 15.87
CA PRO A 77 15.40 6.60 15.96
C PRO A 77 14.76 6.97 14.62
N LEU A 78 15.58 7.20 13.58
CA LEU A 78 15.09 7.59 12.26
C LEU A 78 14.21 6.49 11.62
N THR A 79 14.65 5.24 11.68
CA THR A 79 13.91 4.11 11.08
C THR A 79 12.57 3.89 11.78
N TRP A 80 12.56 3.94 13.11
CA TRP A 80 11.34 3.80 13.88
C TRP A 80 10.35 4.94 13.59
N PHE A 81 10.86 6.18 13.54
CA PHE A 81 10.04 7.36 13.26
C PHE A 81 9.43 7.31 11.86
N LEU A 82 10.24 7.02 10.82
CA LEU A 82 9.75 6.93 9.45
C LEU A 82 8.65 5.87 9.30
N LYS A 83 8.79 4.74 10.00
CA LYS A 83 7.76 3.69 10.02
C LYS A 83 6.43 4.18 10.64
N GLN A 84 6.49 5.04 11.65
CA GLN A 84 5.28 5.66 12.21
C GLN A 84 4.65 6.64 11.23
N VAL A 85 5.48 7.46 10.56
CA VAL A 85 5.02 8.39 9.53
C VAL A 85 4.34 7.66 8.38
N GLU A 86 4.89 6.54 7.91
CA GLU A 86 4.30 5.69 6.88
C GLU A 86 2.90 5.19 7.29
N ARG A 87 2.77 4.66 8.52
CA ARG A 87 1.49 4.17 9.05
C ARG A 87 0.44 5.28 9.12
N LEU A 88 0.80 6.44 9.66
CA LEU A 88 -0.10 7.59 9.75
C LEU A 88 -0.49 8.13 8.37
N SER A 89 0.45 8.19 7.42
CA SER A 89 0.16 8.63 6.06
C SER A 89 -0.78 7.67 5.33
N ALA A 90 -0.71 6.38 5.66
CA ALA A 90 -1.59 5.36 5.10
C ALA A 90 -3.01 5.40 5.71
N LEU A 91 -3.13 5.71 7.01
CA LEU A 91 -4.41 5.82 7.72
C LEU A 91 -5.12 7.17 7.50
N TYR A 92 -4.34 8.25 7.40
CA TYR A 92 -4.79 9.63 7.35
C TYR A 92 -4.04 10.40 6.25
N PRO A 93 -4.26 10.06 4.96
CA PRO A 93 -3.54 10.66 3.84
C PRO A 93 -3.67 12.19 3.78
N GLU A 94 -4.78 12.75 4.26
CA GLU A 94 -5.02 14.19 4.40
C GLU A 94 -4.05 14.90 5.37
N MET A 95 -3.51 14.18 6.35
CA MET A 95 -2.54 14.73 7.30
C MET A 95 -1.11 14.80 6.74
N SER A 96 -0.82 14.04 5.67
CA SER A 96 0.51 13.98 5.06
C SER A 96 0.87 15.21 4.18
N GLN A 97 -0.10 16.04 3.82
CA GLN A 97 0.07 17.15 2.86
C GLN A 97 0.79 18.41 3.38
N LYS A 98 1.27 18.47 4.64
CA LYS A 98 1.71 19.74 5.27
C LYS A 98 3.18 19.85 5.72
N TRP A 99 4.10 19.05 5.18
CA TRP A 99 5.51 19.10 5.62
C TRP A 99 6.42 20.09 4.88
N TYR A 100 5.88 20.96 4.02
CA TYR A 100 6.64 22.07 3.43
C TYR A 100 5.87 23.39 3.59
N LYS A 101 6.37 24.24 4.51
CA LYS A 101 6.14 25.68 4.55
C LYS A 101 7.50 26.35 4.66
#